data_AF-A0A352NZI5-F1
#
_entry.id   AF-A0A352NZI5-F1
#
_cell.length_a   1.000
_cell.length_b   1.000
_cell.length_c   1.000
_cell.angle_alpha   90.00
_cell.angle_beta   90.00
_cell.angle_gamma   90.00
#
_symmetry.space_group_name_H-M   'P 1'
#
loop_
_entity.id
_entity.type
_entity.pdbx_description
1 polymer ?
#
loop_
_entity_poly.entity_id
_entity_poly.type
_entity_poly.pdbx_seq_one_letter_code
_entity_poly.pdbx_strand_id
1 'polypeptide(L)'
;MSKSSLYQKMNIYLDLATEAHDLLRGESGKEVSGVIMRKEEFKEATVTVITITNNKGEKELGRPKGNYITIDAPAIKENNYQEHKEITKILSQHLARLFDFKENSSILIVGLGNWQATPDALGPKVVEQIMVTRHLFYYTPEEM
;
A
#
# COMPACT_ATOMS: atom_id res chain seq x y z
N MET A 1 1.70 7.10 31.32
CA MET A 1 2.51 6.23 30.44
C MET A 1 2.01 6.47 29.02
N SER A 2 2.89 6.75 28.05
CA SER A 2 2.42 6.93 26.66
C SER A 2 2.02 5.55 26.08
N LYS A 3 1.09 5.51 25.13
CA LYS A 3 0.63 4.26 24.50
C LYS A 3 1.76 3.61 23.69
N SER A 4 2.62 4.41 23.06
CA SER A 4 3.80 4.03 22.30
C SER A 4 4.82 3.34 23.18
N SER A 5 5.09 3.86 24.39
CA SER A 5 5.99 3.18 25.32
C SER A 5 5.41 1.87 25.88
N LEU A 6 4.08 1.77 25.98
CA LEU A 6 3.41 0.50 26.31
C LEU A 6 3.57 -0.52 25.17
N TYR A 7 3.36 -0.11 23.92
CA TYR A 7 3.45 -1.00 22.75
C TYR A 7 4.87 -1.53 22.59
N GLN A 8 5.88 -0.67 22.74
CA GLN A 8 7.29 -1.10 22.75
C GLN A 8 7.58 -2.11 23.87
N LYS A 9 7.08 -1.86 25.09
CA LYS A 9 7.30 -2.78 26.22
C LYS A 9 6.61 -4.13 26.03
N MET A 10 5.50 -4.16 25.30
CA MET A 10 4.75 -5.37 24.94
C MET A 10 5.22 -6.00 23.63
N ASN A 11 6.24 -5.44 22.97
CA ASN A 11 6.76 -5.92 21.69
C ASN A 11 5.68 -5.96 20.58
N ILE A 12 4.78 -4.97 20.59
CA ILE A 12 3.72 -4.79 19.60
C ILE A 12 4.24 -3.85 18.50
N TYR A 13 4.20 -4.31 17.25
CA TYR A 13 4.57 -3.55 16.07
C TYR A 13 3.31 -3.14 15.30
N LEU A 14 3.31 -1.91 14.79
CA LEU A 14 2.25 -1.40 13.92
C LEU A 14 2.68 -1.56 12.47
N ASP A 15 1.85 -2.22 11.68
CA ASP A 15 2.19 -2.55 10.29
C ASP A 15 1.79 -1.45 9.32
N LEU A 16 0.77 -0.65 9.66
CA LEU A 16 0.29 0.43 8.80
C LEU A 16 0.83 1.81 9.21
N ALA A 17 1.06 2.67 8.20
CA ALA A 17 1.48 4.05 8.42
C ALA A 17 0.38 4.88 9.09
N THR A 18 -0.89 4.58 8.80
CA THR A 18 -2.06 5.19 9.43
C THR A 18 -2.12 4.91 10.92
N GLU A 19 -1.93 3.65 11.34
CA GLU A 19 -1.90 3.26 12.74
C GLU A 19 -0.79 3.97 13.52
N ALA A 20 0.42 4.03 12.93
CA ALA A 20 1.56 4.71 13.54
C ALA A 20 1.30 6.22 13.69
N HIS A 21 0.66 6.83 12.70
CA HIS A 21 0.28 8.24 12.75
C HIS A 21 -0.78 8.51 13.83
N ASP A 22 -1.83 7.70 13.90
CA ASP A 22 -2.92 7.86 14.86
C ASP A 22 -2.45 7.69 16.31
N LEU A 23 -1.51 6.76 16.54
CA LEU A 23 -0.89 6.58 17.84
C LEU A 23 -0.16 7.86 18.31
N LEU A 24 0.67 8.46 17.45
CA LEU A 24 1.45 9.66 17.78
C LEU A 24 0.59 10.91 17.92
N ARG A 25 -0.42 11.05 17.07
CA ARG A 25 -1.39 12.16 17.13
C ARG A 25 -2.20 12.08 18.42
N GLY A 26 -2.62 10.88 18.81
CA GLY A 26 -3.33 10.64 20.08
C GLY A 26 -2.50 10.93 21.34
N GLU A 27 -1.17 10.88 21.25
CA GLU A 27 -0.27 11.18 22.37
C GLU A 27 0.11 12.65 22.48
N SER A 28 0.45 13.26 21.35
CA SER A 28 0.96 14.64 21.30
C SER A 28 -0.17 15.68 21.22
N GLY A 29 -1.38 15.27 20.83
CA GLY A 29 -2.52 16.15 20.56
C GLY A 29 -2.28 17.13 19.40
N LYS A 30 -1.20 16.94 18.64
CA LYS A 30 -0.75 17.82 17.55
C LYS A 30 -0.47 16.99 16.30
N GLU A 31 -0.52 17.65 15.16
CA GLU A 31 -0.11 17.05 13.89
C GLU A 31 1.40 16.73 13.90
N VAL A 32 1.75 15.59 13.31
CA VAL A 32 3.13 15.09 13.25
C VAL A 32 3.92 15.94 12.24
N SER A 33 5.01 16.55 12.69
CA SER A 33 5.77 17.51 11.89
C SER A 33 6.52 16.81 10.76
N GLY A 34 6.22 17.16 9.51
CA GLY A 34 6.83 16.51 8.33
C GLY A 34 6.03 15.31 7.81
N VAL A 35 4.79 15.16 8.28
CA VAL A 35 3.83 14.18 7.78
C VAL A 35 2.61 14.93 7.26
N ILE A 36 2.20 14.62 6.03
CA ILE A 36 0.99 15.17 5.41
C ILE A 36 0.01 14.02 5.26
N MET A 37 -1.18 14.16 5.82
CA MET A 37 -2.28 13.21 5.65
C MET A 37 -3.34 13.80 4.72
N ARG A 38 -3.83 12.99 3.77
CA ARG A 38 -5.01 13.26 2.95
C ARG A 38 -5.94 12.08 3.00
N LYS A 39 -7.25 12.35 3.08
CA LYS A 39 -8.30 11.33 3.09
C LYS A 39 -9.23 11.56 1.90
N GLU A 40 -9.48 10.51 1.14
CA GLU A 40 -10.40 10.47 0.02
C GLU A 40 -11.50 9.45 0.36
N GLU A 41 -12.77 9.88 0.34
CA GLU A 41 -13.92 9.02 0.63
C GLU A 41 -14.59 8.60 -0.66
N PHE A 42 -14.69 7.28 -0.85
CA PHE A 42 -15.45 6.65 -1.91
C PHE A 42 -16.61 5.87 -1.30
N LYS A 43 -17.59 5.48 -2.11
CA LYS A 43 -18.75 4.72 -1.63
C LYS A 43 -18.33 3.35 -1.08
N GLU A 44 -17.36 2.69 -1.71
CA GLU A 44 -16.93 1.33 -1.37
C GLU A 44 -15.66 1.28 -0.49
N ALA A 45 -14.92 2.38 -0.39
CA ALA A 45 -13.65 2.43 0.32
C ALA A 45 -13.28 3.83 0.83
N THR A 46 -12.45 3.88 1.87
CA THR A 46 -11.76 5.08 2.32
C THR A 46 -10.28 4.96 2.00
N VAL A 47 -9.72 5.95 1.31
CA VAL A 47 -8.29 5.99 1.01
C VAL A 47 -7.62 7.05 1.86
N THR A 48 -6.61 6.65 2.62
CA THR A 48 -5.77 7.55 3.41
C THR A 48 -4.36 7.54 2.82
N VAL A 49 -3.89 8.71 2.40
CA VAL A 49 -2.54 8.93 1.86
C VAL A 49 -1.73 9.69 2.90
N ILE A 50 -0.64 9.08 3.34
CA ILE A 50 0.34 9.67 4.24
C ILE A 50 1.64 9.91 3.46
N THR A 51 2.06 11.16 3.38
CA THR A 51 3.33 11.56 2.77
C THR A 51 4.30 12.02 3.85
N ILE A 52 5.42 11.31 4.01
CA ILE A 52 6.51 11.68 4.90
C ILE A 52 7.52 12.51 4.11
N THR A 53 7.68 13.79 4.47
CA THR A 53 8.43 14.77 3.66
C THR A 53 9.84 15.05 4.18
N ASN A 54 10.14 14.77 5.46
CA ASN A 54 11.42 15.12 6.06
C ASN A 54 11.92 14.08 7.09
N ASN A 55 13.20 14.18 7.48
CA ASN A 55 13.85 13.25 8.41
C ASN A 55 13.21 13.25 9.80
N LYS A 56 12.54 14.35 10.18
CA LYS A 56 11.85 14.43 11.47
C LYS A 56 10.60 13.54 11.44
N GLY A 57 9.81 13.61 10.36
CA GLY A 57 8.69 12.72 10.13
C GLY A 57 9.12 11.25 10.07
N GLU A 58 10.28 10.94 9.47
CA GLU A 58 10.81 9.57 9.48
C GLU A 58 11.08 9.05 10.90
N LYS A 59 11.74 9.87 11.72
CA LYS A 59 12.07 9.50 13.11
C LYS A 59 10.84 9.41 13.98
N GLU A 60 9.89 10.34 13.83
CA GLU A 60 8.65 10.35 14.61
C GLU A 60 7.77 9.16 14.24
N LEU A 61 7.56 8.90 12.94
CA LEU A 61 6.68 7.82 12.46
C LEU A 61 7.35 6.44 12.46
N GLY A 62 8.69 6.39 12.53
CA GLY A 62 9.46 5.15 12.42
C GLY A 62 9.42 4.53 11.02
N ARG A 63 9.17 5.34 9.98
CA ARG A 63 9.02 4.89 8.59
C ARG A 63 9.84 5.77 7.64
N PRO A 64 10.48 5.21 6.60
CA PRO A 64 11.22 6.00 5.62
C PRO A 64 10.34 7.04 4.90
N LYS A 65 10.95 8.10 4.36
CA LYS A 65 10.28 9.06 3.48
C LYS A 65 9.61 8.35 2.32
N GLY A 66 8.43 8.85 1.98
CA GLY A 66 7.66 8.31 0.87
C GLY A 66 6.17 8.52 1.04
N ASN A 67 5.44 7.93 0.11
CA ASN A 67 3.98 7.92 0.10
C ASN A 67 3.48 6.56 0.56
N TYR A 68 2.65 6.57 1.59
CA TYR A 68 1.98 5.39 2.13
C TYR A 68 0.50 5.54 1.87
N ILE A 69 -0.07 4.59 1.14
CA ILE A 69 -1.49 4.60 0.76
C ILE A 69 -2.15 3.44 1.49
N THR A 70 -3.14 3.75 2.32
CA THR A 70 -3.99 2.75 2.97
C THR A 70 -5.37 2.83 2.35
N ILE A 71 -5.85 1.71 1.82
CA ILE A 71 -7.21 1.58 1.27
C ILE A 71 -7.99 0.70 2.24
N ASP A 72 -8.89 1.30 3.00
CA ASP A 72 -9.83 0.58 3.84
C ASP A 72 -11.12 0.33 3.05
N ALA A 73 -11.37 -0.92 2.68
CA ALA A 73 -12.50 -1.34 1.86
C ALA A 73 -13.26 -2.50 2.53
N PRO A 74 -14.15 -2.23 3.50
CA PRO A 74 -14.88 -3.27 4.22
C PRO A 74 -15.68 -4.21 3.31
N ALA A 75 -16.19 -3.67 2.19
CA ALA A 75 -16.94 -4.37 1.16
C ALA A 75 -16.15 -5.51 0.47
N ILE A 76 -14.81 -5.54 0.58
CA ILE A 76 -14.01 -6.63 -0.01
C ILE A 76 -14.32 -8.01 0.58
N LYS A 77 -14.88 -8.05 1.79
CA LYS A 77 -15.27 -9.28 2.48
C LYS A 77 -16.54 -9.90 1.91
N GLU A 78 -17.38 -9.08 1.29
CA GLU A 78 -18.61 -9.53 0.66
C GLU A 78 -18.30 -10.10 -0.72
N ASN A 79 -19.02 -11.14 -1.13
CA ASN A 79 -18.87 -11.71 -2.47
C ASN A 79 -19.69 -10.91 -3.50
N ASN A 80 -19.42 -9.60 -3.60
CA ASN A 80 -20.10 -8.68 -4.51
C ASN A 80 -19.16 -8.21 -5.63
N TYR A 81 -19.38 -8.75 -6.82
CA TYR A 81 -18.57 -8.44 -8.01
C TYR A 81 -18.54 -6.93 -8.35
N GLN A 82 -19.67 -6.23 -8.18
CA GLN A 82 -19.75 -4.83 -8.55
C GLN A 82 -18.91 -3.95 -7.60
N GLU A 83 -18.92 -4.27 -6.31
CA GLU A 83 -18.09 -3.58 -5.31
C GLU A 83 -16.61 -3.88 -5.52
N HIS A 84 -16.27 -5.15 -5.79
CA HIS A 84 -14.88 -5.54 -6.09
C HIS A 84 -14.33 -4.80 -7.32
N LYS A 85 -15.16 -4.55 -8.33
CA LYS A 85 -14.77 -3.79 -9.51
C LYS A 85 -14.43 -2.34 -9.19
N GLU A 86 -15.23 -1.67 -8.36
CA GLU A 86 -14.95 -0.28 -7.94
C GLU A 86 -13.71 -0.21 -7.04
N ILE A 87 -13.54 -1.14 -6.09
CA ILE A 87 -12.33 -1.26 -5.26
C ILE A 87 -11.09 -1.46 -6.14
N THR A 88 -11.17 -2.32 -7.15
CA THR A 88 -10.07 -2.57 -8.10
C THR A 88 -9.68 -1.30 -8.85
N LYS A 89 -10.67 -0.48 -9.24
CA LYS A 89 -10.43 0.81 -9.91
C LYS A 89 -9.73 1.80 -8.99
N ILE A 90 -10.15 1.89 -7.73
CA ILE A 90 -9.49 2.74 -6.71
C ILE A 90 -8.03 2.27 -6.54
N LEU A 91 -7.80 0.96 -6.34
CA LEU A 91 -6.46 0.40 -6.21
C LEU A 91 -5.59 0.73 -7.42
N SER A 92 -6.09 0.50 -8.64
CA SER A 92 -5.35 0.78 -9.88
C SER A 92 -4.95 2.25 -10.01
N GLN A 93 -5.87 3.17 -9.72
CA GLN A 93 -5.60 4.62 -9.77
C GLN A 93 -4.50 5.03 -8.79
N HIS A 94 -4.57 4.54 -7.54
CA HIS A 94 -3.57 4.89 -6.53
C HIS A 94 -2.23 4.19 -6.76
N LEU A 95 -2.25 2.93 -7.22
CA LEU A 95 -1.03 2.20 -7.57
C LEU A 95 -0.29 2.89 -8.72
N ALA A 96 -1.01 3.34 -9.75
CA ALA A 96 -0.41 4.06 -10.86
C ALA A 96 0.29 5.36 -10.43
N ARG A 97 -0.24 6.07 -9.42
CA ARG A 97 0.38 7.29 -8.87
C ARG A 97 1.70 7.03 -8.12
N LEU A 98 1.99 5.79 -7.73
CA LEU A 98 3.25 5.45 -7.07
C LEU A 98 4.42 5.33 -8.05
N PHE A 99 4.15 5.21 -9.35
CA PHE A 99 5.16 5.00 -10.37
C PHE A 99 5.12 6.09 -11.43
N ASP A 100 6.29 6.48 -11.93
CA ASP A 100 6.43 7.30 -13.13
C ASP A 100 6.71 6.37 -14.32
N PHE A 101 5.65 5.81 -14.91
CA PHE A 101 5.78 4.90 -16.04
C PHE A 101 6.15 5.67 -17.32
N LYS A 102 7.28 5.29 -17.93
CA LYS A 102 7.66 5.71 -19.27
C LYS A 102 7.25 4.61 -20.25
N GLU A 103 7.08 4.97 -21.52
CA GLU A 103 6.60 4.06 -22.57
C GLU A 103 7.44 2.77 -22.68
N ASN A 104 8.75 2.85 -22.41
CA ASN A 104 9.69 1.72 -22.46
C ASN A 104 10.11 1.21 -21.07
N SER A 105 9.35 1.49 -20.01
CA SER A 105 9.66 1.00 -18.67
C SER A 105 9.49 -0.52 -18.60
N SER A 106 10.54 -1.24 -18.19
CA SER A 106 10.42 -2.66 -17.86
C SER A 106 10.06 -2.83 -16.39
N ILE A 107 9.09 -3.70 -16.10
CA ILE A 107 8.57 -3.93 -14.76
C ILE A 107 8.88 -5.38 -14.37
N LEU A 108 9.46 -5.56 -13.17
CA LEU A 108 9.58 -6.85 -12.51
C LEU A 108 8.54 -6.91 -11.39
N ILE A 109 7.71 -7.94 -11.41
CA ILE A 109 6.69 -8.18 -10.38
C ILE A 109 7.14 -9.38 -9.56
N VAL A 110 7.25 -9.21 -8.24
CA VAL A 110 7.69 -10.25 -7.31
C VAL A 110 6.53 -10.57 -6.36
N GLY A 111 6.06 -11.82 -6.41
CA GLY A 111 5.01 -12.33 -5.53
C GLY A 111 5.61 -12.91 -4.26
N LEU A 112 5.79 -12.07 -3.23
CA LEU A 112 6.31 -12.53 -1.94
C LEU A 112 5.28 -13.38 -1.21
N GLY A 113 5.75 -14.44 -0.57
CA GLY A 113 4.94 -15.33 0.26
C GLY A 113 5.18 -16.81 -0.01
N ASN A 114 4.63 -17.66 0.84
CA ASN A 114 4.72 -19.11 0.73
C ASN A 114 3.45 -19.70 0.11
N TRP A 115 3.58 -20.31 -1.08
CA TRP A 115 2.46 -20.95 -1.76
C TRP A 115 1.82 -22.11 -0.96
N GLN A 116 2.55 -22.74 -0.03
CA GLN A 116 2.07 -23.87 0.78
C GLN A 116 1.27 -23.40 2.00
N ALA A 117 1.36 -22.12 2.36
CA ALA A 117 0.66 -21.56 3.51
C ALA A 117 -0.47 -20.65 3.04
N THR A 118 -1.72 -21.09 3.19
CA THR A 118 -2.92 -20.32 2.77
C THR A 118 -2.92 -18.84 3.16
N PRO A 119 -2.58 -18.43 4.40
CA PRO A 119 -2.59 -17.01 4.76
C PRO A 119 -1.46 -16.19 4.09
N ASP A 120 -0.42 -16.84 3.59
CA ASP A 120 0.77 -16.20 3.00
C ASP A 120 0.87 -16.42 1.47
N ALA A 121 -0.09 -17.13 0.87
CA ALA A 121 -0.10 -17.44 -0.56
C ALA A 121 -0.61 -16.29 -1.44
N LEU A 122 -0.92 -15.12 -0.87
CA LEU A 122 -1.53 -14.01 -1.61
C LEU A 122 -0.61 -13.51 -2.74
N GLY A 123 0.66 -13.24 -2.45
CA GLY A 123 1.61 -12.76 -3.46
C GLY A 123 1.80 -13.73 -4.62
N PRO A 124 2.11 -15.02 -4.38
CA PRO A 124 2.19 -16.04 -5.43
C PRO A 124 0.92 -16.12 -6.29
N LYS A 125 -0.26 -16.16 -5.65
CA LYS A 125 -1.55 -16.22 -6.36
C LYS A 125 -1.84 -15.00 -7.22
N VAL A 126 -1.43 -13.81 -6.76
CA VAL A 126 -1.57 -12.57 -7.54
C VAL A 126 -0.70 -12.65 -8.78
N VAL A 127 0.57 -13.04 -8.66
CA VAL A 127 1.50 -13.10 -9.80
C VAL A 127 1.06 -14.12 -10.86
N GLU A 128 0.48 -15.25 -10.46
CA GLU A 128 -0.08 -16.24 -11.40
C GLU A 128 -1.17 -15.69 -12.32
N GLN A 129 -1.86 -14.62 -11.91
CA GLN A 129 -2.95 -13.99 -12.69
C GLN A 129 -2.49 -12.78 -13.52
N ILE A 130 -1.20 -12.46 -13.51
CA ILE A 130 -0.68 -11.29 -14.24
C ILE A 130 -0.21 -11.68 -15.64
N MET A 131 -0.65 -10.91 -16.64
CA MET A 131 -0.15 -11.03 -18.01
C MET A 131 1.29 -10.52 -18.11
N VAL A 132 2.24 -11.43 -18.36
CA VAL A 132 3.64 -11.09 -18.60
C VAL A 132 3.86 -10.84 -20.08
N THR A 133 4.35 -9.66 -20.47
CA THR A 133 4.56 -9.31 -21.88
C THR A 133 6.04 -9.29 -22.30
N ARG A 134 6.98 -9.39 -21.36
CA ARG A 134 8.42 -9.27 -21.68
C ARG A 134 8.89 -10.26 -22.75
N HIS A 135 8.42 -11.49 -22.72
CA HIS A 135 8.80 -12.51 -23.72
C HIS A 135 8.33 -12.16 -25.14
N LEU A 136 7.22 -11.44 -25.30
CA LEU A 136 6.73 -11.00 -26.61
C LEU A 136 7.69 -9.99 -27.24
N PHE A 137 8.26 -9.07 -26.46
CA PHE A 137 9.21 -8.09 -26.99
C PHE A 137 10.56 -8.70 -27.44
N TYR A 138 10.97 -9.84 -26.88
CA TYR A 138 12.26 -10.47 -27.20
C TYR A 138 12.18 -11.59 -28.23
N TYR A 139 11.03 -12.26 -28.35
CA TYR A 139 10.89 -13.45 -29.20
C TYR A 139 9.89 -13.30 -30.34
N THR A 140 9.17 -12.18 -30.45
CA THR A 140 8.35 -11.91 -31.64
C THR A 140 9.29 -11.47 -32.76
N PRO A 141 9.34 -12.18 -33.91
CA PRO A 141 10.05 -11.68 -35.08
C PRO A 141 9.46 -10.32 -35.45
N GLU A 142 10.29 -9.32 -35.73
CA GLU A 142 9.82 -8.12 -36.41
C GLU A 142 9.17 -8.59 -37.71
N GLU A 143 7.87 -8.35 -37.87
CA GLU A 143 7.20 -8.59 -39.15
C GLU A 143 7.98 -7.80 -40.22
N MET A 144 8.53 -8.52 -41.21
CA MET A 144 9.13 -7.95 -42.42
C MET A 144 8.09 -7.23 -43.27
#